data_AF-A0A434CKS6-F1
#
_entry.id   AF-A0A434CKS6-F1
#
_cell.length_a   1.000
_cell.length_b   1.000
_cell.length_c   1.000
_cell.angle_alpha   90.00
_cell.angle_beta   90.00
_cell.angle_gamma   90.00
#
_symmetry.space_group_name_H-M   'P 1'
#
loop_
_entity.id
_entity.type
_entity.pdbx_description
1 polymer ?
#
loop_
_entity_poly.entity_id
_entity_poly.type
_entity_poly.pdbx_seq_one_letter_code
_entity_poly.pdbx_strand_id
1 'polypeptide(L)' 'IALGCMADRPMRARAAEKALIGRTLTADGIAPALAAAGDGISPITDPIASAWYRAEVLPVHLGRLLLA' A
#
# COMPACT_ATOMS: atom_id res chain seq x y z
N ILE A 1 3.08 8.05 -2.32
CA ILE A 1 2.86 7.04 -1.25
C ILE A 1 4.19 6.40 -0.90
N ALA A 2 4.69 6.64 0.32
CA ALA A 2 5.91 6.03 0.82
C ALA A 2 5.55 4.92 1.82
N LEU A 3 6.22 3.78 1.72
CA LEU A 3 5.99 2.60 2.55
C LEU A 3 7.25 2.26 3.34
N GLY A 4 7.10 2.08 4.65
CA GLY A 4 8.13 1.52 5.53
C GLY A 4 7.93 0.02 5.72
N CYS A 5 9.02 -0.72 5.94
CA CYS A 5 9.01 -2.18 6.18
C CYS A 5 8.36 -3.04 5.07
N MET A 6 8.20 -2.50 3.87
CA MET A 6 7.68 -3.22 2.68
C MET A 6 8.79 -3.62 1.70
N ALA A 7 10.05 -3.31 2.03
CA ALA A 7 11.26 -3.67 1.28
C ALA A 7 12.49 -3.55 2.21
N ASP A 8 13.70 -3.77 1.67
CA ASP A 8 14.99 -3.58 2.34
C ASP A 8 15.26 -2.13 2.82
N ARG A 9 14.52 -1.17 2.25
CA ARG A 9 14.58 0.27 2.55
C ARG A 9 13.20 0.90 2.37
N PRO A 10 12.96 2.13 2.89
CA PRO A 10 11.75 2.86 2.56
C PRO A 10 11.56 2.97 1.05
N MET A 11 10.37 2.62 0.56
CA MET A 11 10.09 2.55 -0.87
C MET A 11 8.87 3.39 -1.26
N ARG A 12 8.78 3.74 -2.55
CA ARG A 12 7.59 4.37 -3.12
C ARG A 12 6.68 3.33 -3.77
N ALA A 13 5.39 3.37 -3.45
CA ALA A 13 4.37 2.52 -4.07
C ALA A 13 3.93 3.08 -5.44
N ARG A 14 4.81 2.98 -6.44
CA ARG A 14 4.63 3.61 -7.75
C ARG A 14 3.35 3.15 -8.48
N ALA A 15 2.98 1.88 -8.33
CA ALA A 15 1.78 1.33 -8.94
C ALA A 15 0.51 1.96 -8.35
N ALA A 16 0.41 2.02 -7.01
CA ALA A 16 -0.68 2.71 -6.32
C ALA A 16 -0.72 4.20 -6.63
N GLU A 17 0.43 4.88 -6.67
CA GLU A 17 0.50 6.30 -7.08
C GLU A 17 -0.05 6.51 -8.49
N LYS A 18 0.35 5.67 -9.46
CA LYS A 18 -0.14 5.75 -10.84
C LYS A 18 -1.65 5.51 -10.93
N ALA A 19 -2.18 4.57 -10.15
CA ALA A 19 -3.60 4.25 -10.12
C ALA A 19 -4.47 5.39 -9.55
N LEU A 20 -3.90 6.28 -8.72
CA LEU A 20 -4.60 7.43 -8.15
C LEU A 20 -4.63 8.68 -9.03
N ILE A 21 -3.78 8.77 -10.07
CA ILE A 21 -3.72 9.99 -10.89
C ILE A 21 -5.09 10.27 -11.52
N GLY A 22 -5.63 11.45 -11.23
CA GLY A 22 -6.93 11.90 -11.74
C GLY A 22 -8.15 11.24 -11.10
N ARG A 23 -7.98 10.46 -10.02
CA ARG A 23 -9.09 9.85 -9.28
C ARG A 23 -9.60 10.76 -8.16
N THR A 24 -10.91 10.71 -7.93
CA THR A 24 -11.54 11.28 -6.75
C THR A 24 -11.29 10.38 -5.54
N LEU A 25 -11.02 10.97 -4.37
CA LEU A 25 -10.79 10.24 -3.12
C LEU A 25 -12.13 9.78 -2.51
N THR A 26 -12.76 8.80 -3.13
CA THR A 26 -13.91 8.04 -2.62
C THR A 26 -13.53 6.57 -2.51
N ALA A 27 -14.34 5.77 -1.81
CA ALA A 27 -14.10 4.33 -1.68
C ALA A 27 -13.90 3.65 -3.05
N ASP A 28 -14.79 3.92 -4.02
CA ASP A 28 -14.67 3.39 -5.38
C ASP A 28 -13.50 4.00 -6.15
N GLY A 29 -13.25 5.30 -5.96
CA GLY A 29 -12.19 6.02 -6.67
C GLY A 29 -10.79 5.54 -6.31
N ILE A 30 -10.57 5.07 -5.07
CA ILE A 30 -9.27 4.57 -4.61
C ILE A 30 -9.10 3.05 -4.74
N ALA A 31 -10.18 2.30 -4.98
CA ALA A 31 -10.13 0.83 -5.05
C ALA A 31 -9.03 0.29 -5.99
N PRO A 32 -8.79 0.85 -7.19
CA PRO A 32 -7.68 0.42 -8.05
C PRO A 32 -6.30 0.62 -7.42
N ALA A 33 -6.12 1.69 -6.63
CA ALA A 33 -4.87 1.97 -5.95
C ALA A 33 -4.63 1.04 -4.76
N LEU A 34 -5.68 0.64 -4.06
CA LEU A 34 -5.59 -0.36 -2.99
C LEU A 34 -5.21 -1.73 -3.55
N ALA A 35 -5.79 -2.12 -4.68
CA ALA A 35 -5.45 -3.37 -5.37
C ALA A 35 -3.98 -3.39 -5.84
N ALA A 36 -3.47 -2.24 -6.32
CA ALA A 36 -2.09 -2.10 -6.78
C ALA A 36 -1.07 -1.85 -5.65
N ALA A 37 -1.49 -1.79 -4.38
CA ALA A 37 -0.60 -1.44 -3.27
C ALA A 37 0.49 -2.49 -3.03
N GLY A 38 0.21 -3.76 -3.34
CA GLY A 38 1.13 -4.88 -3.20
C GLY A 38 2.17 -5.01 -4.33
N ASP A 39 2.10 -4.19 -5.37
CA ASP A 39 2.98 -4.36 -6.52
C ASP A 39 4.42 -3.96 -6.19
N GLY A 40 5.34 -4.91 -6.31
CA GLY A 40 6.78 -4.70 -6.15
C GLY A 40 7.26 -4.60 -4.69
N ILE A 41 6.42 -4.97 -3.71
CA ILE A 41 6.84 -5.07 -2.31
C ILE A 41 7.56 -6.41 -2.04
N SER A 42 8.48 -6.40 -1.08
CA SER A 42 9.10 -7.60 -0.51
C SER A 42 9.23 -7.40 1.01
N PRO A 43 8.14 -7.54 1.77
CA PRO A 43 8.14 -7.27 3.20
C PRO A 43 8.94 -8.31 3.96
N ILE A 44 9.57 -7.91 5.06
CA ILE A 44 10.28 -8.83 5.94
C ILE A 44 9.32 -9.56 6.88
N THR A 45 9.69 -10.77 7.28
CA THR A 45 9.14 -11.43 8.47
C THR A 45 10.09 -11.16 9.64
N ASP A 46 9.56 -10.70 10.76
CA ASP A 46 10.29 -10.46 12.01
C ASP A 46 9.42 -10.85 13.23
N PRO A 47 9.90 -10.75 14.48
CA PRO A 47 9.11 -11.09 15.66
C PRO A 47 7.84 -10.26 15.86
N ILE A 48 7.68 -9.13 15.15
CA ILE A 48 6.51 -8.25 15.26
C ILE A 48 5.43 -8.70 14.27
N ALA A 49 5.80 -9.05 13.04
CA ALA A 49 4.84 -9.43 12.00
C ALA A 49 5.47 -10.27 10.88
N SER A 50 4.65 -11.15 10.28
CA SER A 50 4.99 -11.88 9.07
C SER A 50 4.89 -11.02 7.82
N ALA A 51 5.65 -11.39 6.78
CA ALA A 51 5.57 -10.75 5.47
C ALA A 51 4.16 -10.81 4.88
N TRP A 52 3.46 -11.94 5.03
CA TRP A 52 2.05 -12.09 4.65
C TRP A 52 1.17 -11.06 5.35
N TYR A 53 1.26 -10.98 6.68
CA TYR A 53 0.44 -10.04 7.46
C TYR A 53 0.68 -8.60 7.02
N ARG A 54 1.94 -8.20 6.81
CA ARG A 54 2.30 -6.86 6.31
C ARG A 54 1.66 -6.56 4.95
N ALA A 55 1.65 -7.53 4.04
CA ALA A 55 1.02 -7.37 2.73
C ALA A 55 -0.52 -7.26 2.84
N GLU A 56 -1.16 -8.03 3.73
CA GLU A 56 -2.62 -7.98 3.94
C GLU A 56 -3.09 -6.66 4.55
N VAL A 57 -2.34 -6.10 5.51
CA VAL A 57 -2.75 -4.84 6.18
C VAL A 57 -2.41 -3.60 5.38
N LEU A 58 -1.49 -3.68 4.42
CA LEU A 58 -1.08 -2.56 3.58
C LEU A 58 -2.26 -1.83 2.89
N PRO A 59 -3.15 -2.50 2.14
CA PRO A 59 -4.30 -1.83 1.51
C PRO A 59 -5.27 -1.25 2.54
N VAL A 60 -5.38 -1.84 3.74
CA VAL A 60 -6.24 -1.32 4.82
C VAL A 60 -5.72 0.03 5.34
N HIS A 61 -4.42 0.11 5.64
CA HIS A 61 -3.81 1.37 6.12
C HIS A 61 -3.79 2.44 5.04
N LEU A 62 -3.52 2.06 3.78
CA LEU A 62 -3.59 2.99 2.66
C LEU A 62 -5.01 3.53 2.46
N GLY A 63 -6.03 2.67 2.55
CA GLY A 63 -7.44 3.08 2.48
C GLY A 63 -7.81 4.08 3.57
N ARG A 64 -7.38 3.83 4.82
CA ARG A 64 -7.58 4.77 5.93
C ARG A 64 -6.93 6.13 5.69
N LEU A 65 -5.72 6.15 5.13
CA LEU A 65 -5.01 7.39 4.80
C LEU A 65 -5.73 8.21 3.72
N LEU A 66 -6.26 7.56 2.70
CA LEU A 66 -6.84 8.22 1.53
C LEU A 66 -8.28 8.70 1.72
N LEU A 67 -9.00 8.14 2.70
CA LEU A 67 -10.39 8.47 3.02
C LEU A 67 -10.54 9.31 4.30
N ALA A 68 -9.41 9.71 4.91
CA ALA A 68 -9.38 10.57 6.09
C ALA A 68 -9.61 12.05 5.74
#